data_AF-A0A3N6GZ46-F1
#
_entry.id   AF-A0A3N6GZ46-F1
#
_cell.length_a   1.000
_cell.length_b   1.000
_cell.length_c   1.000
_cell.angle_alpha   90.00
_cell.angle_beta   90.00
_cell.angle_gamma   90.00
#
_symmetry.space_group_name_H-M   'P 1'
#
loop_
_entity.id
_entity.type
_entity.pdbx_description
1 polymer ?
#
loop_
_entity_poly.entity_id
_entity_poly.type
_entity_poly.pdbx_seq_one_letter_code
_entity_poly.pdbx_strand_id
1 'polypeptide(L)'
;MESSSKTTVGGQPVRRRRVPAAVVVVLVLLACVDTTIGVVSCVADDVSSDLSDQEMACCWEDGATPAWMSGQMGIRIPEAASDRRAGHKGGQRYDTGLLSFVLPADEAETYTGRLIRNGTKMIGNFHPEKKDYRPAAAFGHLGLPEPETLVEGLRKISLCPDELTTPEGKYLQRCVDLFTHGFEPGTTRIYVRSTIEPSMTPPPASKAP
;
A
#
# COMPACT_ATOMS: atom_id res chain seq x y z
N MET A 1 -54.30 -86.83 15.64
CA MET A 1 -53.89 -86.17 14.39
C MET A 1 -52.55 -86.74 13.98
N GLU A 2 -52.40 -86.95 12.68
CA GLU A 2 -51.55 -87.93 11.99
C GLU A 2 -50.03 -87.83 12.17
N SER A 3 -49.42 -89.00 11.97
CA SER A 3 -48.01 -89.24 11.72
C SER A 3 -47.71 -89.06 10.22
N SER A 4 -46.43 -88.83 9.87
CA SER A 4 -45.71 -89.42 8.72
C SER A 4 -45.01 -88.46 7.73
N SER A 5 -43.70 -88.74 7.55
CA SER A 5 -42.92 -88.79 6.30
C SER A 5 -41.84 -87.73 5.94
N LYS A 6 -40.62 -88.26 5.75
CA LYS A 6 -39.54 -88.01 4.74
C LYS A 6 -38.63 -86.76 4.90
N THR A 7 -37.28 -86.80 5.11
CA THR A 7 -36.11 -87.49 4.47
C THR A 7 -35.40 -86.62 3.40
N THR A 8 -34.18 -86.14 3.73
CA THR A 8 -32.90 -86.30 2.98
C THR A 8 -32.43 -85.31 1.88
N VAL A 9 -31.22 -84.76 2.15
CA VAL A 9 -30.00 -84.53 1.31
C VAL A 9 -29.98 -83.53 0.14
N GLY A 10 -28.86 -82.77 0.12
CA GLY A 10 -28.21 -82.19 -1.06
C GLY A 10 -27.44 -80.92 -0.65
N GLY A 11 -26.13 -80.92 -0.45
CA GLY A 11 -25.14 -81.00 -1.53
C GLY A 11 -24.84 -79.59 -2.07
N GLN A 12 -23.71 -79.00 -1.67
CA GLN A 12 -23.22 -77.68 -2.13
C GLN A 12 -23.18 -77.57 -3.66
N PRO A 13 -23.31 -76.33 -4.17
CA PRO A 13 -22.32 -75.86 -5.13
C PRO A 13 -21.70 -74.51 -4.73
N VAL A 14 -20.37 -74.48 -4.82
CA VAL A 14 -19.51 -73.29 -4.75
C VAL A 14 -20.02 -72.25 -5.75
N ARG A 15 -20.50 -71.11 -5.26
CA ARG A 15 -20.80 -69.94 -6.11
C ARG A 15 -19.97 -68.75 -5.66
N ARG A 16 -19.01 -68.39 -6.51
CA ARG A 16 -18.24 -67.14 -6.49
C ARG A 16 -19.12 -65.98 -6.02
N ARG A 17 -18.85 -65.49 -4.81
CA ARG A 17 -19.45 -64.24 -4.31
C ARG A 17 -18.78 -63.09 -5.07
N ARG A 18 -19.49 -62.59 -6.09
CA ARG A 18 -19.23 -61.24 -6.64
C ARG A 18 -19.45 -60.27 -5.49
N VAL A 19 -18.36 -59.67 -5.01
CA VAL A 19 -18.41 -58.55 -4.08
C VAL A 19 -19.08 -57.39 -4.83
N PRO A 20 -20.19 -56.81 -4.33
CA PRO A 20 -20.78 -55.64 -4.96
C PRO A 20 -19.78 -54.48 -4.87
N ALA A 21 -19.46 -53.91 -6.02
CA ALA A 21 -18.53 -52.79 -6.23
C ALA A 21 -19.04 -51.45 -5.67
N ALA A 22 -19.64 -51.48 -4.48
CA ALA A 22 -20.28 -50.32 -3.83
C ALA A 22 -19.72 -50.04 -2.44
N VAL A 23 -18.59 -50.64 -2.05
CA VAL A 23 -17.92 -50.40 -0.74
C VAL A 23 -16.50 -49.84 -0.90
N VAL A 24 -16.03 -49.56 -2.12
CA VAL A 24 -14.67 -49.01 -2.36
C VAL A 24 -14.64 -47.48 -2.49
N VAL A 25 -15.79 -46.80 -2.60
CA VAL A 25 -15.80 -45.34 -2.81
C VAL A 25 -15.69 -44.53 -1.49
N VAL A 26 -15.85 -45.15 -0.32
CA VAL A 26 -15.81 -44.40 0.97
C VAL A 26 -14.44 -44.47 1.67
N LEU A 27 -13.53 -45.35 1.26
CA LEU A 27 -12.20 -45.49 1.90
C LEU A 27 -11.02 -44.89 1.10
N VAL A 28 -11.27 -44.24 -0.04
CA VAL A 28 -10.25 -43.49 -0.80
C VAL A 28 -10.29 -41.98 -0.49
N LEU A 29 -11.32 -41.48 0.20
CA LEU A 29 -11.46 -40.06 0.53
C LEU A 29 -10.78 -39.62 1.84
N LEU A 30 -10.12 -40.53 2.58
CA LEU A 30 -9.47 -40.23 3.86
C LEU A 30 -7.97 -40.57 3.88
N ALA A 31 -7.31 -40.52 2.72
CA ALA A 31 -5.86 -40.68 2.61
C ALA A 31 -5.16 -39.61 1.74
N CYS A 32 -5.88 -38.54 1.35
CA CYS A 32 -5.33 -37.42 0.57
C CYS A 32 -5.73 -36.05 1.16
N VAL A 33 -5.67 -35.89 2.48
CA VAL A 33 -6.02 -34.60 3.13
C VAL A 33 -4.78 -33.80 3.57
N ASP A 34 -3.58 -34.39 3.56
CA ASP A 34 -2.39 -33.69 4.05
C ASP A 34 -1.53 -33.00 2.96
N THR A 35 -1.83 -33.18 1.67
CA THR A 35 -1.06 -32.53 0.57
C THR A 35 -1.82 -31.43 -0.19
N THR A 36 -3.11 -31.26 0.05
CA THR A 36 -3.91 -30.21 -0.63
C THR A 36 -3.90 -28.87 0.10
N ILE A 37 -3.62 -28.87 1.41
CA ILE A 37 -3.58 -27.64 2.22
C ILE A 37 -2.37 -26.76 1.84
N GLY A 38 -1.21 -27.36 1.52
CA GLY A 38 -0.01 -26.62 1.17
C GLY A 38 -0.09 -25.88 -0.18
N VAL A 39 -0.70 -26.50 -1.20
CA VAL A 39 -0.80 -25.90 -2.55
C VAL A 39 -1.81 -24.75 -2.57
N VAL A 40 -2.92 -24.85 -1.85
CA VAL A 40 -3.91 -23.77 -1.75
C VAL A 40 -3.35 -22.57 -0.99
N SER A 41 -2.54 -22.80 0.05
CA SER A 41 -1.90 -21.71 0.79
C SER A 41 -0.89 -20.96 -0.08
N CYS A 42 0.00 -21.66 -0.80
CA CYS A 42 0.97 -20.99 -1.68
C CYS A 42 0.27 -20.19 -2.79
N VAL A 43 -0.79 -20.71 -3.41
CA VAL A 43 -1.51 -20.00 -4.46
C VAL A 43 -2.28 -18.79 -3.91
N ALA A 44 -2.83 -18.88 -2.70
CA ALA A 44 -3.46 -17.74 -2.04
C ALA A 44 -2.45 -16.66 -1.65
N ASP A 45 -1.28 -17.07 -1.15
CA ASP A 45 -0.19 -16.17 -0.79
C ASP A 45 0.40 -15.49 -2.04
N ASP A 46 0.59 -16.21 -3.14
CA ASP A 46 1.06 -15.67 -4.42
C ASP A 46 0.07 -14.66 -5.00
N VAL A 47 -1.22 -14.99 -5.04
CA VAL A 47 -2.27 -14.06 -5.53
C VAL A 47 -2.40 -12.84 -4.62
N SER A 48 -2.30 -13.01 -3.30
CA SER A 48 -2.32 -11.89 -2.35
C SER A 48 -1.08 -11.01 -2.50
N SER A 49 0.09 -11.60 -2.75
CA SER A 49 1.33 -10.87 -3.03
C SER A 49 1.23 -10.10 -4.34
N ASP A 50 0.73 -10.72 -5.41
CA ASP A 50 0.55 -10.09 -6.72
C ASP A 50 -0.46 -8.94 -6.67
N LEU A 51 -1.58 -9.11 -5.97
CA LEU A 51 -2.56 -8.03 -5.76
C LEU A 51 -1.97 -6.89 -4.93
N SER A 52 -1.17 -7.20 -3.92
CA SER A 52 -0.45 -6.20 -3.14
C SER A 52 0.55 -5.47 -4.03
N ASP A 53 1.40 -6.18 -4.76
CA ASP A 53 2.37 -5.58 -5.68
C ASP A 53 1.71 -4.73 -6.76
N GLN A 54 0.56 -5.17 -7.27
CA GLN A 54 -0.23 -4.41 -8.21
C GLN A 54 -0.82 -3.15 -7.56
N GLU A 55 -1.43 -3.24 -6.38
CA GLU A 55 -1.91 -2.06 -5.64
C GLU A 55 -0.78 -1.06 -5.40
N MET A 56 0.42 -1.55 -5.08
CA MET A 56 1.61 -0.73 -4.80
C MET A 56 2.12 -0.01 -6.06
N ALA A 57 2.13 -0.69 -7.21
CA ALA A 57 2.65 -0.16 -8.47
C ALA A 57 1.62 0.58 -9.34
N CYS A 58 0.33 0.28 -9.20
CA CYS A 58 -0.71 0.81 -10.06
C CYS A 58 -1.14 2.22 -9.69
N CYS A 59 -2.06 2.71 -10.55
CA CYS A 59 -3.05 3.71 -10.21
C CYS A 59 -2.49 5.13 -10.08
N TRP A 60 -1.35 5.37 -10.70
CA TRP A 60 -0.78 6.71 -10.86
C TRP A 60 -1.46 7.43 -12.02
N GLU A 61 -1.97 8.61 -11.74
CA GLU A 61 -2.63 9.47 -12.72
C GLU A 61 -1.62 10.35 -13.44
N ASP A 62 -1.73 10.40 -14.76
CA ASP A 62 -0.92 11.28 -15.60
C ASP A 62 -1.28 12.76 -15.37
N GLY A 63 -0.34 13.66 -15.64
CA GLY A 63 -0.60 15.12 -15.62
C GLY A 63 -0.60 15.77 -14.23
N ALA A 64 -0.28 15.03 -13.16
CA ALA A 64 -0.11 15.57 -11.82
C ALA A 64 1.10 16.53 -11.76
N THR A 65 0.87 17.83 -11.94
CA THR A 65 1.94 18.84 -11.86
C THR A 65 2.18 19.31 -10.42
N PRO A 66 3.38 19.80 -10.08
CA PRO A 66 3.65 20.39 -8.78
C PRO A 66 2.70 21.54 -8.41
N ALA A 67 2.35 22.40 -9.37
CA ALA A 67 1.43 23.51 -9.14
C ALA A 67 0.00 23.02 -8.85
N TRP A 68 -0.48 22.01 -9.58
CA TRP A 68 -1.78 21.42 -9.33
C TRP A 68 -1.82 20.75 -7.95
N MET A 69 -0.82 19.94 -7.61
CA MET A 69 -0.74 19.24 -6.33
C MET A 69 -0.62 20.21 -5.15
N SER A 70 0.18 21.27 -5.31
CA SER A 70 0.29 22.38 -4.36
C SER A 70 -1.09 22.99 -4.06
N GLY A 71 -1.92 23.19 -5.09
CA GLY A 71 -3.30 23.65 -4.95
C GLY A 71 -4.20 22.67 -4.19
N GLN A 72 -4.07 21.36 -4.45
CA GLN A 72 -4.86 20.31 -3.76
C GLN A 72 -4.52 20.20 -2.27
N MET A 73 -3.24 20.30 -1.92
CA MET A 73 -2.78 20.20 -0.53
C MET A 73 -2.93 21.52 0.23
N GLY A 74 -2.99 22.66 -0.47
CA GLY A 74 -2.91 23.97 0.16
C GLY A 74 -1.49 24.34 0.63
N ILE A 75 -0.47 23.72 0.04
CA ILE A 75 0.94 24.00 0.36
C ILE A 75 1.56 24.80 -0.76
N ARG A 76 2.02 26.02 -0.48
CA ARG A 76 2.73 26.82 -1.48
C ARG A 76 4.15 26.32 -1.69
N ILE A 77 4.53 26.14 -2.95
CA ILE A 77 5.90 25.87 -3.34
C ILE A 77 6.64 27.21 -3.43
N PRO A 78 7.73 27.44 -2.67
CA PRO A 78 8.49 28.69 -2.77
C PRO A 78 9.06 28.90 -4.18
N GLU A 79 9.22 30.16 -4.59
CA GLU A 79 9.70 30.50 -5.94
C GLU A 79 11.11 29.97 -6.22
N ALA A 80 11.99 29.98 -5.21
CA ALA A 80 13.35 29.46 -5.31
C ALA A 80 13.43 27.92 -5.39
N ALA A 81 12.30 27.22 -5.22
CA ALA A 81 12.30 25.77 -5.21
C ALA A 81 12.75 25.20 -6.56
N SER A 82 13.68 24.26 -6.52
CA SER A 82 14.15 23.50 -7.67
C SER A 82 13.67 22.04 -7.58
N ASP A 83 13.90 21.27 -8.64
CA ASP A 83 13.54 19.84 -8.74
C ASP A 83 12.14 19.51 -8.18
N ARG A 84 11.14 20.24 -8.70
CA ARG A 84 9.74 20.12 -8.28
C ARG A 84 9.12 18.90 -8.93
N ARG A 85 8.66 17.96 -8.13
CA ARG A 85 8.03 16.71 -8.57
C ARG A 85 6.70 16.51 -7.85
N ALA A 86 5.73 15.96 -8.55
CA ALA A 86 4.45 15.60 -7.97
C ALA A 86 3.93 14.32 -8.59
N GLY A 87 3.10 13.61 -7.84
CA GLY A 87 2.41 12.41 -8.30
C GLY A 87 1.07 12.30 -7.61
N HIS A 88 0.07 11.82 -8.34
CA HIS A 88 -1.27 11.58 -7.81
C HIS A 88 -1.59 10.12 -8.02
N LYS A 89 -1.93 9.43 -6.94
CA LYS A 89 -2.32 8.04 -6.95
C LYS A 89 -3.80 7.92 -6.64
N GLY A 90 -4.58 7.45 -7.59
CA GLY A 90 -5.98 7.10 -7.40
C GLY A 90 -6.10 5.90 -6.46
N GLY A 91 -7.07 5.94 -5.54
CA GLY A 91 -7.34 4.84 -4.62
C GLY A 91 -8.83 4.53 -4.47
N GLN A 92 -9.16 3.35 -3.97
CA GLN A 92 -10.56 2.92 -3.83
C GLN A 92 -11.34 3.73 -2.79
N ARG A 93 -10.68 4.14 -1.70
CA ARG A 93 -11.31 4.92 -0.62
C ARG A 93 -10.85 6.36 -0.60
N TYR A 94 -9.56 6.55 -0.80
CA TYR A 94 -8.92 7.86 -0.85
C TYR A 94 -7.80 7.82 -1.87
N ASP A 95 -7.62 8.93 -2.54
CA ASP A 95 -6.45 9.15 -3.36
C ASP A 95 -5.27 9.58 -2.47
N THR A 96 -4.07 9.55 -3.03
CA THR A 96 -2.89 10.09 -2.37
C THR A 96 -2.18 11.07 -3.29
N GLY A 97 -1.76 12.19 -2.73
CA GLY A 97 -0.89 13.15 -3.38
C GLY A 97 0.51 13.09 -2.83
N LEU A 98 1.49 13.15 -3.72
CA LEU A 98 2.90 13.35 -3.42
C LEU A 98 3.36 14.68 -4.01
N LEU A 99 4.13 15.44 -3.23
CA LEU A 99 4.83 16.63 -3.68
C LEU A 99 6.25 16.61 -3.10
N SER A 100 7.24 16.91 -3.93
CA SER A 100 8.62 17.10 -3.48
C SER A 100 9.27 18.26 -4.22
N PHE A 101 10.15 18.98 -3.54
CA PHE A 101 10.96 20.05 -4.11
C PHE A 101 12.20 20.29 -3.25
N VAL A 102 13.20 20.94 -3.82
CA VAL A 102 14.47 21.26 -3.15
C VAL A 102 14.58 22.75 -2.93
N LEU A 103 15.04 23.13 -1.73
CA LEU A 103 15.34 24.51 -1.35
C LEU A 103 16.79 24.62 -0.87
N PRO A 104 17.41 25.81 -0.96
CA PRO A 104 18.53 26.17 -0.09
C PRO A 104 18.20 25.89 1.38
N ALA A 105 19.18 25.47 2.17
CA ALA A 105 18.95 25.02 3.54
C ALA A 105 18.32 26.11 4.44
N ASP A 106 18.79 27.34 4.33
CA ASP A 106 18.26 28.51 5.05
C ASP A 106 16.82 28.86 4.63
N GLU A 107 16.52 28.74 3.33
CA GLU A 107 15.17 28.89 2.81
C GLU A 107 14.24 27.78 3.29
N ALA A 108 14.70 26.54 3.35
CA ALA A 108 13.93 25.42 3.90
C ALA A 108 13.59 25.61 5.38
N GLU A 109 14.55 26.10 6.17
CA GLU A 109 14.32 26.45 7.58
C GLU A 109 13.32 27.59 7.73
N THR A 110 13.48 28.65 6.94
CA THR A 110 12.54 29.79 6.93
C THR A 110 11.14 29.34 6.51
N TYR A 111 11.04 28.52 5.47
CA TYR A 111 9.78 28.01 4.95
C TYR A 111 9.06 27.14 5.96
N THR A 112 9.75 26.13 6.53
CA THR A 112 9.17 25.24 7.53
C THR A 112 8.82 25.98 8.83
N GLY A 113 9.63 26.96 9.25
CA GLY A 113 9.32 27.82 10.40
C GLY A 113 8.09 28.72 10.20
N ARG A 114 7.73 29.04 8.95
CA ARG A 114 6.50 29.76 8.60
C ARG A 114 5.30 28.85 8.38
N LEU A 115 5.52 27.54 8.24
CA LEU A 115 4.49 26.52 8.09
C LEU A 115 4.08 25.93 9.44
N ILE A 116 5.05 25.64 10.30
CA ILE A 116 4.87 24.97 11.59
C ILE A 116 4.63 26.01 12.70
N ARG A 117 3.75 25.69 13.65
CA ARG A 117 3.47 26.55 14.81
C ARG A 117 4.74 26.83 15.62
N ASN A 118 4.88 28.08 16.07
CA ASN A 118 6.00 28.47 16.92
C ASN A 118 6.08 27.59 18.19
N GLY A 119 7.27 27.08 18.50
CA GLY A 119 7.52 26.14 19.60
C GLY A 119 7.37 24.66 19.24
N THR A 120 6.72 24.33 18.13
CA THR A 120 6.66 22.94 17.62
C THR A 120 7.93 22.62 16.85
N LYS A 121 8.53 21.46 17.12
CA LYS A 121 9.75 21.00 16.46
C LYS A 121 9.45 19.76 15.63
N MET A 122 10.02 19.71 14.43
CA MET A 122 10.07 18.47 13.66
C MET A 122 10.95 17.45 14.39
N ILE A 123 10.58 16.18 14.33
CA ILE A 123 11.30 15.08 14.99
C ILE A 123 12.24 14.38 14.02
N GLY A 124 13.39 13.90 14.50
CA GLY A 124 14.29 13.08 13.69
C GLY A 124 13.69 11.72 13.34
N ASN A 125 14.31 11.01 12.40
CA ASN A 125 13.94 9.63 12.06
C ASN A 125 14.59 8.61 13.00
N PHE A 126 14.06 8.47 14.21
CA PHE A 126 14.66 7.59 15.24
C PHE A 126 14.49 6.09 14.98
N HIS A 127 13.53 5.72 14.13
CA HIS A 127 13.23 4.34 13.74
C HIS A 127 13.08 4.29 12.22
N PRO A 128 14.20 4.35 11.48
CA PRO A 128 14.17 4.28 10.03
C PRO A 128 13.66 2.92 9.57
N GLU A 129 12.86 2.94 8.52
CA GLU A 129 12.40 1.73 7.85
C GLU A 129 13.55 1.07 7.07
N LYS A 130 13.38 -0.21 6.75
CA LYS A 130 14.37 -0.96 5.96
C LYS A 130 14.46 -0.42 4.52
N LYS A 131 15.58 -0.66 3.85
CA LYS A 131 15.86 -0.15 2.49
C LYS A 131 14.82 -0.60 1.44
N ASP A 132 14.21 -1.76 1.64
CA ASP A 132 13.17 -2.35 0.79
C ASP A 132 11.75 -1.98 1.25
N TYR A 133 11.60 -0.99 2.12
CA TYR A 133 10.30 -0.45 2.52
C TYR A 133 9.56 0.09 1.29
N ARG A 134 8.35 -0.42 1.10
CA ARG A 134 7.46 -0.03 0.01
C ARG A 134 6.17 0.50 0.65
N PRO A 135 5.99 1.83 0.75
CA PRO A 135 4.72 2.42 1.16
C PRO A 135 3.77 2.51 -0.04
N ALA A 136 2.46 2.43 0.21
CA ALA A 136 1.45 2.43 -0.86
C ALA A 136 1.56 3.67 -1.76
N ALA A 137 1.92 4.82 -1.21
CA ALA A 137 2.24 6.02 -1.97
C ALA A 137 3.75 6.31 -1.89
N ALA A 138 4.50 5.57 -2.70
CA ALA A 138 5.95 5.59 -2.78
C ALA A 138 6.49 6.83 -3.52
N PHE A 139 7.39 7.57 -2.88
CA PHE A 139 8.18 8.61 -3.54
C PHE A 139 9.13 8.02 -4.61
N GLY A 140 9.41 6.72 -4.55
CA GLY A 140 10.09 5.96 -5.58
C GLY A 140 9.43 6.09 -6.96
N HIS A 141 8.11 6.29 -7.03
CA HIS A 141 7.42 6.60 -8.29
C HIS A 141 7.92 7.89 -8.94
N LEU A 142 8.35 8.87 -8.14
CA LEU A 142 8.96 10.13 -8.58
C LEU A 142 10.47 10.02 -8.80
N GLY A 143 11.05 8.81 -8.71
CA GLY A 143 12.49 8.58 -8.76
C GLY A 143 13.23 9.15 -7.54
N LEU A 144 12.59 9.18 -6.37
CA LEU A 144 13.14 9.69 -5.12
C LEU A 144 13.23 8.58 -4.07
N PRO A 145 14.15 8.67 -3.09
CA PRO A 145 14.16 7.72 -1.98
C PRO A 145 12.94 7.93 -1.08
N GLU A 146 12.48 6.85 -0.43
CA GLU A 146 11.43 6.94 0.57
C GLU A 146 11.97 7.66 1.82
N PRO A 147 11.32 8.75 2.28
CA PRO A 147 11.83 9.52 3.40
C PRO A 147 11.97 8.68 4.68
N GLU A 148 11.09 7.71 4.88
CA GLU A 148 11.09 6.81 6.05
C GLU A 148 12.34 5.94 6.15
N THR A 149 13.04 5.71 5.04
CA THR A 149 14.27 4.89 5.00
C THR A 149 15.55 5.70 5.28
N LEU A 150 15.44 7.03 5.37
CA LEU A 150 16.59 7.92 5.51
C LEU A 150 17.05 7.99 6.97
N VAL A 151 18.31 7.61 7.19
CA VAL A 151 18.92 7.45 8.53
C VAL A 151 19.44 8.76 9.13
N GLU A 152 19.93 9.68 8.30
CA GLU A 152 20.55 10.93 8.72
C GLU A 152 19.88 12.12 8.04
N GLY A 153 19.89 13.28 8.70
CA GLY A 153 19.39 14.53 8.13
C GLY A 153 17.88 14.61 7.92
N LEU A 154 17.12 13.53 8.16
CA LEU A 154 15.65 13.54 8.06
C LEU A 154 15.00 14.11 9.32
N ARG A 155 14.09 15.06 9.13
CA ARG A 155 13.12 15.48 10.14
C ARG A 155 11.70 15.38 9.59
N LYS A 156 10.73 15.01 10.43
CA LYS A 156 9.33 14.83 10.03
C LYS A 156 8.34 15.46 11.01
N ILE A 157 7.14 15.79 10.50
CA ILE A 157 5.99 16.26 11.27
C ILE A 157 4.70 16.02 10.46
N SER A 158 3.59 15.77 11.13
CA SER A 158 2.27 15.75 10.51
C SER A 158 1.53 17.05 10.86
N LEU A 159 0.82 17.62 9.89
CA LEU A 159 0.15 18.92 9.99
C LEU A 159 -1.28 18.81 9.50
N CYS A 160 -2.24 19.43 10.17
CA CYS A 160 -3.64 19.51 9.73
C CYS A 160 -4.15 20.98 9.75
N PRO A 161 -5.15 21.33 8.90
CA PRO A 161 -5.61 22.71 8.74
C PRO A 161 -6.07 23.41 10.03
N ASP A 162 -6.82 22.68 10.87
CA ASP A 162 -7.52 23.26 12.02
C ASP A 162 -6.57 23.76 13.13
N GLU A 163 -5.28 23.48 13.04
CA GLU A 163 -4.28 23.80 14.05
C GLU A 163 -3.27 24.88 13.62
N LEU A 164 -3.35 25.38 12.38
CA LEU A 164 -2.30 26.22 11.79
C LEU A 164 -2.76 27.62 11.39
N THR A 165 -2.40 28.61 12.20
CA THR A 165 -2.58 30.05 11.91
C THR A 165 -1.30 30.73 11.43
N THR A 166 -0.26 29.95 11.12
CA THR A 166 1.04 30.45 10.67
C THR A 166 0.97 31.02 9.25
N PRO A 167 1.95 31.85 8.83
CA PRO A 167 1.91 32.51 7.52
C PRO A 167 1.71 31.58 6.33
N GLU A 168 2.30 30.38 6.35
CA GLU A 168 2.08 29.35 5.33
C GLU A 168 1.00 28.34 5.74
N GLY A 169 0.91 27.99 7.02
CA GLY A 169 0.01 26.93 7.49
C GLY A 169 -1.48 27.26 7.32
N LYS A 170 -1.84 28.54 7.31
CA LYS A 170 -3.23 28.98 7.05
C LYS A 170 -3.78 28.61 5.67
N TYR A 171 -2.91 28.25 4.72
CA TYR A 171 -3.32 27.84 3.37
C TYR A 171 -3.55 26.34 3.26
N LEU A 172 -3.12 25.57 4.26
CA LEU A 172 -3.21 24.12 4.26
C LEU A 172 -4.67 23.69 4.16
N GLN A 173 -4.98 22.86 3.17
CA GLN A 173 -6.35 22.39 2.94
C GLN A 173 -6.58 20.98 3.48
N ARG A 174 -5.51 20.21 3.67
CA ARG A 174 -5.56 18.79 4.03
C ARG A 174 -4.49 18.45 5.06
N CYS A 175 -4.68 17.35 5.78
CA CYS A 175 -3.63 16.83 6.63
C CYS A 175 -2.47 16.29 5.76
N VAL A 176 -1.24 16.64 6.12
CA VAL A 176 -0.04 16.27 5.39
C VAL A 176 1.02 15.69 6.31
N ASP A 177 1.76 14.72 5.81
CA ASP A 177 3.04 14.31 6.37
C ASP A 177 4.14 15.09 5.65
N LEU A 178 4.83 15.93 6.40
CA LEU A 178 5.93 16.77 5.93
C LEU A 178 7.27 16.18 6.40
N PHE A 179 8.17 15.98 5.46
CA PHE A 179 9.54 15.55 5.70
C PHE A 179 10.53 16.55 5.14
N THR A 180 11.62 16.78 5.85
CA THR A 180 12.78 17.55 5.39
C THR A 180 14.02 16.68 5.46
N HIS A 181 14.84 16.69 4.41
CA HIS A 181 16.07 15.91 4.34
C HIS A 181 17.20 16.77 3.79
N GLY A 182 18.22 17.05 4.61
CA GLY A 182 19.48 17.58 4.10
C GLY A 182 20.30 16.47 3.46
N PHE A 183 20.48 16.51 2.14
CA PHE A 183 21.11 15.41 1.37
C PHE A 183 22.38 15.84 0.63
N GLU A 184 22.52 17.12 0.33
CA GLU A 184 23.73 17.74 -0.18
C GLU A 184 24.08 18.97 0.68
N PRO A 185 25.35 19.38 0.74
CA PRO A 185 25.74 20.57 1.48
C PRO A 185 24.94 21.81 1.04
N GLY A 186 24.22 22.43 1.98
CA GLY A 186 23.49 23.67 1.74
C GLY A 186 22.14 23.51 1.06
N THR A 187 21.65 22.29 0.80
CA THR A 187 20.30 22.06 0.24
C THR A 187 19.48 21.13 1.11
N THR A 188 18.16 21.33 1.07
CA THR A 188 17.18 20.49 1.77
C THR A 188 16.09 20.10 0.80
N ARG A 189 15.81 18.79 0.72
CA ARG A 189 14.62 18.30 0.04
C ARG A 189 13.44 18.28 0.99
N ILE A 190 12.32 18.82 0.54
CA ILE A 190 11.02 18.72 1.18
C ILE A 190 10.25 17.59 0.50
N TYR A 191 9.60 16.74 1.30
CA TYR A 191 8.64 15.75 0.86
C TYR A 191 7.31 16.03 1.55
N VAL A 192 6.22 15.96 0.82
CA VAL A 192 4.87 16.10 1.34
C VAL A 192 4.03 14.94 0.81
N ARG A 193 3.40 14.21 1.73
CA ARG A 193 2.38 13.20 1.41
C ARG A 193 1.06 13.63 2.01
N SER A 194 -0.03 13.51 1.26
CA SER A 194 -1.39 13.83 1.71
C SER A 194 -2.35 12.77 1.21
N THR A 195 -3.27 12.35 2.07
CA THR A 195 -4.51 11.70 1.61
C THR A 195 -5.40 12.76 0.95
N ILE A 196 -6.00 12.44 -0.20
CA ILE A 196 -6.87 13.31 -1.00
C ILE A 196 -8.22 12.62 -1.17
N GLU A 197 -9.32 13.39 -1.11
CA GLU A 197 -10.65 12.84 -1.34
C GLU A 197 -10.84 12.48 -2.83
N PRO A 198 -11.42 11.31 -3.14
CA PRO A 198 -11.41 10.70 -4.48
C PRO A 198 -12.31 11.39 -5.52
N SER A 199 -13.01 12.46 -5.15
CA SER A 199 -13.97 13.18 -6.01
C SER A 199 -13.50 14.60 -6.39
N MET A 200 -12.20 14.87 -6.25
CA MET A 200 -11.60 16.14 -6.62
C MET A 200 -11.39 16.27 -8.14
N THR A 201 -11.22 17.50 -8.62
CA THR A 201 -10.93 17.80 -10.03
C THR A 201 -9.72 17.00 -10.49
N PRO A 202 -9.81 16.18 -11.56
CA PRO A 202 -8.69 15.37 -12.02
C PRO A 202 -7.49 16.26 -12.39
N PRO A 203 -6.27 15.70 -12.41
CA PRO A 203 -5.11 16.41 -12.93
C PRO A 203 -5.39 16.99 -14.32
N PRO A 204 -4.81 18.15 -14.67
CA PRO A 204 -4.96 18.68 -16.01
C PRO A 204 -4.45 17.64 -17.01
N ALA A 205 -5.25 17.33 -18.03
CA ALA A 205 -4.85 16.39 -19.07
C ALA A 205 -3.48 16.78 -19.61
N SER A 206 -2.53 15.84 -19.60
CA SER A 206 -1.23 16.04 -20.21
C SER A 206 -1.47 16.43 -21.67
N LYS A 207 -1.04 17.63 -22.08
CA LYS A 207 -1.04 17.97 -23.50
C LYS A 207 -0.04 17.01 -24.14
N ALA A 208 -0.53 16.12 -24.99
CA ALA A 208 0.32 15.26 -25.81
C ALA A 208 1.38 16.14 -26.50
N PRO A 209 2.64 15.67 -26.58
CA PRO A 209 3.74 16.41 -27.19
C PRO A 209 3.48 16.75 -28.66
#